data_AF-A0A1T5BTF6-F1
#
_entry.id   AF-A0A1T5BTF6-F1
#
_cell.length_a   1.000
_cell.length_b   1.000
_cell.length_c   1.000
_cell.angle_alpha   90.00
_cell.angle_beta   90.00
_cell.angle_gamma   90.00
#
_symmetry.space_group_name_H-M   'P 1'
#
loop_
_entity.id
_entity.type
_entity.pdbx_description
1 polymer ?
#
loop_
_entity_poly.entity_id
_entity_poly.type
_entity_poly.pdbx_seq_one_letter_code
_entity_poly.pdbx_strand_id
1 'polypeptide(L)'
;MKLSDIRLAYEEISGKLSNINRQLAFAGIAVIWIFRITNNGKTTIPEGLIYPTLLFVISFLLDILQYLSQSLFWYGYYLYKRRQDSNEDRVINEPEWPSFFFWALLVFKVLALIVAYFALGLYLWKELYPTR
;
A
#
# COMPACT_ATOMS: atom_id res chain seq x y z
N MET A 1 16.95 -11.19 -22.12
CA MET A 1 15.74 -10.59 -21.53
C MET A 1 15.41 -9.36 -22.35
N LYS A 2 14.21 -9.30 -22.96
CA LYS A 2 13.78 -8.14 -23.73
C LYS A 2 13.27 -7.04 -22.79
N LEU A 3 13.21 -5.80 -23.27
CA LEU A 3 12.66 -4.68 -22.51
C LEU A 3 11.20 -4.92 -22.08
N SER A 4 10.42 -5.59 -22.93
CA SER A 4 9.06 -6.07 -22.61
C SER A 4 9.03 -7.05 -21.44
N ASP A 5 10.02 -7.94 -21.36
CA ASP A 5 10.06 -8.98 -20.32
C ASP A 5 10.42 -8.36 -18.96
N ILE A 6 11.32 -7.36 -18.96
CA ILE A 6 11.64 -6.56 -17.76
C ILE A 6 10.40 -5.83 -17.28
N ARG A 7 9.62 -5.31 -18.24
CA ARG A 7 8.40 -4.60 -17.93
C ARG A 7 7.35 -5.47 -17.24
N LEU A 8 7.03 -6.60 -17.85
CA LEU A 8 6.09 -7.57 -17.28
C LEU A 8 6.54 -8.02 -15.89
N ALA A 9 7.83 -8.29 -15.71
CA ALA A 9 8.37 -8.71 -14.42
C ALA A 9 8.15 -7.65 -13.32
N TYR A 10 8.42 -6.36 -13.58
CA TYR A 10 8.20 -5.34 -12.55
C TYR A 10 6.70 -5.12 -12.25
N GLU A 11 5.83 -5.18 -13.26
CA GLU A 11 4.38 -5.02 -13.08
C GLU A 11 3.81 -6.17 -12.22
N GLU A 12 4.23 -7.40 -12.49
CA GLU A 12 3.83 -8.56 -11.71
C GLU A 12 4.32 -8.46 -10.25
N ILE A 13 5.60 -8.15 -10.05
CA ILE A 13 6.21 -8.06 -8.71
C ILE A 13 5.57 -6.91 -7.92
N SER A 14 5.36 -5.74 -8.53
CA SER A 14 4.74 -4.59 -7.86
C SER A 14 3.27 -4.84 -7.49
N GLY A 15 2.52 -5.55 -8.34
CA GLY A 15 1.17 -6.02 -8.04
C GLY A 15 1.15 -6.99 -6.85
N LYS A 16 2.05 -7.98 -6.84
CA LYS A 16 2.20 -8.93 -5.74
C LYS A 16 2.61 -8.25 -4.44
N LEU A 17 3.56 -7.31 -4.48
CA LEU A 17 4.01 -6.54 -3.33
C LEU A 17 2.86 -5.77 -2.68
N SER A 18 2.02 -5.12 -3.48
CA SER A 18 0.85 -4.38 -2.97
C SER A 18 -0.17 -5.32 -2.31
N ASN A 19 -0.34 -6.53 -2.85
CA ASN A 19 -1.20 -7.53 -2.22
C ASN A 19 -0.67 -7.98 -0.85
N ILE A 20 0.65 -8.24 -0.77
CA ILE A 20 1.31 -8.55 0.51
C ILE A 20 1.18 -7.37 1.48
N ASN A 21 1.34 -6.13 1.00
CA ASN A 21 1.22 -4.92 1.82
C ASN A 21 -0.14 -4.81 2.50
N ARG A 22 -1.23 -5.06 1.76
CA ARG A 22 -2.59 -5.08 2.33
C ARG A 22 -2.79 -6.20 3.35
N GLN A 23 -2.34 -7.41 3.03
CA GLN A 23 -2.47 -8.55 3.94
C GLN A 23 -1.73 -8.30 5.26
N LEU A 24 -0.51 -7.75 5.18
CA LEU A 24 0.26 -7.35 6.34
C LEU A 24 -0.41 -6.20 7.11
N ALA A 25 -0.95 -5.19 6.43
CA ALA A 25 -1.68 -4.11 7.11
C ALA A 25 -2.88 -4.65 7.92
N PHE A 26 -3.67 -5.56 7.33
CA PHE A 26 -4.78 -6.21 8.04
C PHE A 26 -4.32 -7.08 9.21
N ALA A 27 -3.24 -7.84 9.03
CA ALA A 27 -2.66 -8.64 10.10
C ALA A 27 -2.16 -7.76 11.26
N GLY A 28 -1.49 -6.64 10.95
CA GLY A 28 -1.04 -5.67 11.94
C GLY A 28 -2.19 -5.05 12.74
N ILE A 29 -3.27 -4.63 12.05
CA ILE A 29 -4.49 -4.12 12.70
C ILE A 29 -5.14 -5.20 13.58
N ALA A 30 -5.19 -6.44 13.11
CA ALA A 30 -5.72 -7.55 13.90
C ALA A 30 -4.90 -7.81 15.17
N VAL A 31 -3.56 -7.74 15.08
CA VAL A 31 -2.68 -7.83 16.27
C VAL A 31 -3.00 -6.71 17.24
N ILE A 32 -3.09 -5.45 16.78
CA ILE A 32 -3.45 -4.30 17.64
C ILE A 32 -4.79 -4.53 18.35
N TRP A 33 -5.77 -5.09 17.64
CA TRP A 33 -7.10 -5.36 18.19
C TRP A 33 -7.08 -6.39 19.33
N ILE A 34 -6.15 -7.34 19.32
CA ILE A 34 -5.98 -8.32 20.41
C ILE A 34 -5.56 -7.61 21.71
N PHE A 35 -4.78 -6.54 21.64
CA PHE A 35 -4.30 -5.77 22.79
C PHE A 35 -5.27 -4.65 23.25
N ARG A 36 -6.49 -4.60 22.72
CA ARG A 36 -7.50 -3.65 23.19
C ARG A 36 -7.82 -3.90 24.66
N ILE A 37 -7.89 -2.83 25.45
CA ILE A 37 -8.24 -2.89 26.86
C ILE A 37 -9.75 -2.65 26.98
N THR A 38 -10.44 -3.48 27.75
CA THR A 38 -11.84 -3.22 28.12
C THR A 38 -11.87 -2.75 29.57
N ASN A 39 -12.20 -1.48 29.79
CA ASN A 39 -12.35 -0.93 31.14
C ASN A 39 -13.72 -0.25 31.28
N ASN A 40 -14.50 -0.64 32.30
CA ASN A 40 -15.87 -0.14 32.54
C ASN A 40 -16.78 -0.14 31.31
N GLY A 41 -16.74 -1.22 30.50
CA GLY A 41 -17.55 -1.35 29.29
C GLY A 41 -17.09 -0.51 28.09
N LYS A 42 -16.00 0.27 28.22
CA LYS A 42 -15.36 0.97 27.12
C LYS A 42 -14.14 0.19 26.64
N THR A 43 -14.17 -0.18 25.37
CA THR A 43 -13.02 -0.77 24.67
C THR A 43 -12.13 0.36 24.19
N THR A 44 -10.92 0.48 24.72
CA THR A 44 -9.93 1.48 24.31
C THR A 44 -8.66 0.80 23.81
N ILE A 45 -8.04 1.39 22.80
CA ILE A 45 -6.72 0.97 22.32
C ILE A 45 -5.68 1.68 23.20
N PRO A 46 -4.66 0.98 23.71
CA PRO A 46 -3.56 1.61 24.44
C PRO A 46 -2.93 2.75 23.64
N GLU A 47 -2.59 3.87 24.27
CA GLU A 47 -2.09 5.07 23.57
C GLU A 47 -0.86 4.78 22.70
N GLY A 48 0.02 3.87 23.14
CA GLY A 48 1.20 3.45 22.37
C GLY A 48 0.89 2.67 21.09
N LEU A 49 -0.31 2.10 20.96
CA LEU A 49 -0.76 1.39 19.75
C LEU A 49 -1.55 2.28 18.78
N ILE A 50 -1.94 3.49 19.19
CA ILE A 50 -2.64 4.43 18.30
C ILE A 50 -1.73 4.82 17.11
N TYR A 51 -0.46 5.10 17.38
CA TYR A 51 0.51 5.48 16.36
C TYR A 51 0.70 4.42 15.26
N PRO A 52 1.03 3.13 15.55
CA PRO A 52 1.12 2.10 14.52
C PRO A 52 -0.22 1.87 13.81
N THR A 53 -1.35 2.00 14.50
CA THR A 53 -2.69 1.90 13.87
C THR A 53 -2.86 2.95 12.77
N LEU A 54 -2.55 4.22 13.06
CA LEU A 54 -2.67 5.29 12.08
C LEU A 54 -1.77 5.07 10.87
N LEU A 55 -0.55 4.56 11.07
CA LEU A 55 0.37 4.25 9.97
C LEU A 55 -0.17 3.12 9.07
N PHE A 56 -0.80 2.08 9.66
CA PHE A 56 -1.47 1.04 8.86
C PHE A 56 -2.61 1.61 8.03
N VAL A 57 -3.44 2.50 8.61
CA VAL A 57 -4.53 3.16 7.86
C VAL A 57 -3.96 4.04 6.73
N ILE A 58 -2.91 4.80 6.98
CA ILE A 58 -2.25 5.64 5.96
C ILE A 58 -1.72 4.77 4.82
N SER A 59 -1.03 3.66 5.11
CA SER A 59 -0.57 2.71 4.08
C SER A 59 -1.74 2.19 3.24
N PHE A 60 -2.88 1.89 3.86
CA PHE A 60 -4.07 1.41 3.18
C PHE A 60 -4.70 2.48 2.26
N LEU A 61 -4.80 3.71 2.74
CA LEU A 61 -5.30 4.84 1.94
C LEU A 61 -4.41 5.12 0.74
N LEU A 62 -3.09 5.07 0.92
CA LEU A 62 -2.13 5.21 -0.18
C LEU A 62 -2.22 4.05 -1.18
N ASP A 63 -2.50 2.83 -0.73
CA ASP A 63 -2.72 1.67 -1.62
C ASP A 63 -3.94 1.89 -2.52
N ILE A 64 -5.08 2.28 -1.94
CA ILE A 64 -6.31 2.58 -2.70
C ILE A 64 -6.05 3.75 -3.66
N LEU A 65 -5.43 4.82 -3.19
CA LEU A 65 -5.15 6.00 -4.01
C LEU A 65 -4.27 5.64 -5.22
N GLN A 66 -3.22 4.86 -5.01
CA GLN A 66 -2.35 4.40 -6.09
C GLN A 66 -3.12 3.65 -7.17
N TYR A 67 -3.89 2.62 -6.78
CA TYR A 67 -4.63 1.81 -7.76
C TYR A 67 -5.75 2.58 -8.44
N LEU A 68 -6.43 3.47 -7.72
CA LEU A 68 -7.47 4.31 -8.29
C LEU A 68 -6.88 5.28 -9.33
N SER A 69 -5.79 5.97 -8.99
CA SER A 69 -5.13 6.90 -9.91
C SER A 69 -4.55 6.18 -11.13
N GLN A 70 -3.96 5.00 -10.95
CA GLN A 70 -3.49 4.16 -12.06
C GLN A 70 -4.65 3.77 -12.99
N SER A 71 -5.75 3.26 -12.43
CA SER A 71 -6.91 2.81 -13.20
C SER A 71 -7.56 3.96 -13.97
N LEU A 72 -7.79 5.11 -13.33
CA LEU A 72 -8.35 6.29 -13.98
C LEU A 72 -7.44 6.83 -15.09
N PHE A 73 -6.13 6.84 -14.87
CA PHE A 73 -5.18 7.29 -15.88
C PHE A 73 -5.21 6.40 -17.12
N TRP A 74 -5.10 5.08 -16.94
CA TRP A 74 -5.13 4.13 -18.06
C TRP A 74 -6.48 4.13 -18.78
N TYR A 75 -7.58 4.23 -18.05
CA TYR A 75 -8.92 4.35 -18.64
C TYR A 75 -9.07 5.65 -19.46
N GLY A 76 -8.61 6.78 -18.93
CA GLY A 76 -8.63 8.06 -19.65
C GLY A 76 -7.74 8.03 -20.90
N TYR A 77 -6.55 7.46 -20.78
CA TYR A 77 -5.62 7.29 -21.91
C TYR A 77 -6.20 6.40 -23.01
N TYR A 78 -6.83 5.28 -22.62
CA TYR A 78 -7.56 4.40 -23.54
C TYR A 78 -8.67 5.14 -24.29
N LEU A 79 -9.52 5.91 -23.57
CA LEU A 79 -10.60 6.67 -24.19
C LEU A 79 -10.07 7.75 -25.15
N TYR A 80 -8.99 8.44 -24.79
CA TYR A 80 -8.36 9.45 -25.65
C TYR A 80 -7.84 8.82 -26.95
N LYS A 81 -7.14 7.69 -26.85
CA LYS A 81 -6.54 7.01 -27.99
C LYS A 81 -7.60 6.39 -28.91
N ARG A 82 -8.62 5.74 -28.34
CA ARG A 82 -9.76 5.16 -29.05
C ARG A 82 -10.54 6.20 -29.86
N ARG A 83 -10.57 7.46 -29.43
CA ARG A 83 -11.20 8.56 -30.18
C ARG A 83 -10.36 9.02 -31.38
N GLN A 84 -9.04 8.80 -31.39
CA GLN A 84 -8.15 9.19 -32.49
C GLN A 84 -7.96 8.08 -33.53
N ASP A 85 -8.00 6.82 -33.10
CA ASP A 85 -7.74 5.67 -33.97
C ASP A 85 -8.50 4.45 -33.42
N SER A 86 -9.26 3.76 -34.29
CA SER A 86 -10.05 2.57 -33.92
C SER A 86 -9.25 1.28 -33.99
N ASN A 87 -7.97 1.36 -34.34
CA ASN A 87 -7.12 0.19 -34.51
C ASN A 87 -6.53 -0.26 -33.17
N GLU A 88 -7.14 -1.29 -32.57
CA GLU A 88 -6.80 -1.80 -31.23
C GLU A 88 -5.43 -2.49 -31.16
N ASP A 89 -4.89 -2.94 -32.31
CA ASP A 89 -3.62 -3.69 -32.40
C ASP A 89 -2.37 -2.81 -32.50
N ARG A 90 -2.52 -1.48 -32.43
CA ARG A 90 -1.39 -0.56 -32.63
C ARG A 90 -0.48 -0.58 -31.40
N VAL A 91 0.83 -0.77 -31.61
CA VAL A 91 1.82 -0.66 -30.53
C VAL A 91 1.94 0.80 -30.11
N ILE A 92 1.61 1.09 -28.85
CA ILE A 92 1.59 2.43 -28.30
C ILE A 92 2.84 2.64 -27.45
N ASN A 93 3.60 3.71 -27.74
CA ASN A 93 4.62 4.20 -26.82
C ASN A 93 3.93 4.86 -25.62
N GLU A 94 4.26 4.37 -24.43
CA GLU A 94 3.62 4.79 -23.20
C GLU A 94 4.27 6.04 -22.62
N PRO A 95 3.46 6.96 -22.06
CA PRO A 95 4.00 8.12 -21.39
C PRO A 95 4.74 7.70 -20.10
N GLU A 96 5.99 8.16 -19.94
CA GLU A 96 6.86 7.79 -18.81
C GLU A 96 6.57 8.57 -17.51
N TRP A 97 6.07 9.81 -17.63
CA TRP A 97 5.85 10.71 -16.49
C TRP A 97 4.84 10.22 -15.43
N PRO A 98 3.66 9.65 -15.79
CA PRO A 98 2.70 9.12 -14.83
C PRO A 98 3.26 7.94 -14.02
N SER A 99 4.15 7.16 -14.62
CA SER A 99 4.78 6.00 -13.99
C SER A 99 5.57 6.41 -12.75
N PHE A 100 6.31 7.52 -12.79
CA PHE A 100 7.06 8.02 -11.63
C PHE A 100 6.16 8.33 -10.44
N PHE A 101 5.02 9.00 -10.67
CA PHE A 101 4.06 9.33 -9.61
C PHE A 101 3.48 8.06 -8.95
N PHE A 102 3.12 7.08 -9.77
CA PHE A 102 2.60 5.80 -9.28
C PHE A 102 3.63 4.99 -8.49
N TRP A 103 4.89 5.00 -8.93
CA TRP A 103 6.00 4.39 -8.20
C TRP A 103 6.28 5.09 -6.88
N ALA A 104 6.19 6.43 -6.84
CA ALA A 104 6.34 7.18 -5.59
C ALA A 104 5.27 6.76 -4.56
N LEU A 105 4.00 6.68 -4.95
CA LEU A 105 2.92 6.20 -4.07
C LEU A 105 3.17 4.77 -3.56
N LEU A 106 3.69 3.88 -4.42
CA LEU A 106 4.07 2.52 -4.03
C LEU A 106 5.18 2.49 -2.98
N VAL A 107 6.20 3.33 -3.14
CA VAL A 107 7.30 3.41 -2.16
C VAL A 107 6.78 3.98 -0.83
N PHE A 108 6.03 5.08 -0.87
CA PHE A 108 5.50 5.72 0.35
C PHE A 108 4.59 4.79 1.16
N LYS A 109 3.69 4.03 0.51
CA LYS A 109 2.82 3.10 1.24
C LYS A 109 3.59 1.95 1.89
N VAL A 110 4.63 1.44 1.23
CA VAL A 110 5.47 0.35 1.76
C VAL A 110 6.32 0.85 2.92
N LEU A 111 6.88 2.06 2.82
CA LEU A 111 7.58 2.70 3.93
C LEU A 111 6.66 2.91 5.14
N ALA A 112 5.43 3.39 4.92
CA ALA A 112 4.45 3.54 5.99
C ALA A 112 4.15 2.20 6.68
N LEU A 113 4.02 1.11 5.92
CA LEU A 113 3.83 -0.24 6.47
C LEU A 113 5.03 -0.70 7.30
N ILE A 114 6.25 -0.53 6.77
CA ILE A 114 7.48 -0.92 7.47
C ILE A 114 7.58 -0.17 8.80
N VAL A 115 7.38 1.15 8.79
CA VAL A 115 7.40 1.97 10.01
C VAL A 115 6.30 1.55 10.99
N ALA A 116 5.10 1.20 10.50
CA ALA A 116 4.02 0.69 11.35
C ALA A 116 4.42 -0.60 12.08
N TYR A 117 5.05 -1.55 11.37
CA TYR A 117 5.53 -2.79 11.96
C TYR A 117 6.69 -2.60 12.93
N PHE A 118 7.62 -1.67 12.64
CA PHE A 118 8.68 -1.32 13.59
C PHE A 118 8.08 -0.72 14.87
N ALA A 119 7.14 0.22 14.76
CA ALA A 119 6.47 0.82 15.91
C ALA A 119 5.68 -0.20 16.72
N LEU A 120 4.95 -1.10 16.05
CA LEU A 120 4.24 -2.21 16.69
C LEU A 120 5.21 -3.15 17.42
N GLY A 121 6.32 -3.53 16.79
CA GLY A 121 7.33 -4.41 17.37
C GLY A 121 8.00 -3.79 18.61
N LEU A 122 8.33 -2.50 18.56
CA LEU A 122 8.88 -1.77 19.71
C LEU A 122 7.90 -1.71 20.88
N TYR A 123 6.62 -1.46 20.60
CA TYR A 123 5.58 -1.47 21.63
C TYR A 123 5.48 -2.85 22.29
N LEU A 124 5.39 -3.92 21.49
CA LEU A 124 5.29 -5.29 22.00
C LEU A 124 6.52 -5.68 22.82
N TRP A 125 7.71 -5.32 22.36
CA TRP A 125 8.94 -5.59 23.09
C TRP A 125 8.95 -4.93 24.47
N LYS A 126 8.54 -3.66 24.55
CA LYS A 126 8.46 -2.91 25.80
C LYS A 126 7.44 -3.51 26.76
N GLU A 127 6.31 -4.00 26.25
CA GLU A 127 5.25 -4.61 27.06
C GLU A 127 5.63 -6.01 27.58
N LEU A 128 6.33 -6.82 26.76
CA LEU A 128 6.77 -8.18 27.10
C LEU A 128 8.00 -8.21 28.02
N TYR A 129 8.92 -7.27 27.83
CA TYR A 129 10.14 -7.13 28.63
C TYR A 129 10.15 -5.76 29.33
N PRO A 130 9.27 -5.55 30.33
CA PRO A 130 9.33 -4.33 31.11
C PRO A 130 10.70 -4.29 31.81
N THR A 131 11.58 -3.41 31.36
CA THR A 131 12.79 -3.05 32.11
C THR A 131 12.33 -2.57 33.48
N ARG A 132 12.65 -3.39 34.50
CA ARG A 132 12.35 -3.16 35.92
C ARG A 132 12.72 -1.76 36.37
#